data_AF-A0A7X2SRA9-F1
#
_entry.id   AF-A0A7X2SRA9-F1
#
_cell.length_a   1.000
_cell.length_b   1.000
_cell.length_c   1.000
_cell.angle_alpha   90.00
_cell.angle_beta   90.00
_cell.angle_gamma   90.00
#
_symmetry.space_group_name_H-M   'P 1'
#
loop_
_entity.id
_entity.type
_entity.pdbx_description
1 polymer ?
#
loop_
_entity_poly.entity_id
_entity_poly.type
_entity_poly.pdbx_seq_one_letter_code
_entity_poly.pdbx_strand_id
1 'polypeptide(L)' 'MPKNRMEAFSDGVLAIIITIMVLELHMPDGATFDAIRSIIPTFIAYVLSYIYVGI' A
#
# COMPACT_ATOMS: atom_id res chain seq x y z
N MET A 1 2.50 -31.29 -4.05
CA MET A 1 1.50 -30.35 -3.50
C MET A 1 0.85 -29.63 -4.68
N PRO A 2 -0.49 -29.59 -4.79
CA PRO A 2 -1.18 -29.07 -5.97
C PRO A 2 -0.92 -27.56 -6.05
N LYS A 3 -0.34 -27.09 -7.17
CA LYS A 3 0.15 -25.70 -7.39
C LYS A 3 -0.84 -24.62 -6.93
N ASN A 4 -2.14 -24.84 -7.13
CA ASN A 4 -3.21 -23.91 -6.75
C ASN A 4 -3.24 -23.54 -5.26
N ARG A 5 -2.81 -24.42 -4.35
CA ARG A 5 -2.82 -24.09 -2.91
C ARG A 5 -1.71 -23.12 -2.52
N MET A 6 -0.57 -23.20 -3.19
CA MET A 6 0.56 -22.28 -2.97
C MET A 6 0.26 -20.91 -3.57
N GLU A 7 -0.34 -20.87 -4.77
CA GLU A 7 -0.77 -19.63 -5.41
C GLU A 7 -1.84 -18.91 -4.59
N ALA A 8 -2.91 -19.61 -4.19
CA ALA A 8 -3.96 -19.02 -3.35
C ALA A 8 -3.46 -18.51 -1.99
N PHE A 9 -2.44 -19.17 -1.42
CA PHE A 9 -1.78 -18.68 -0.20
C PHE A 9 -0.96 -17.41 -0.47
N SER A 10 -0.15 -17.40 -1.53
CA SER A 10 0.65 -16.24 -1.94
C SER A 10 -0.25 -15.02 -2.24
N ASP A 11 -1.34 -15.21 -2.95
CA ASP A 11 -2.31 -14.16 -3.27
C ASP A 11 -2.97 -13.61 -2.00
N GLY A 12 -3.33 -14.48 -1.06
CA GLY A 12 -3.87 -14.07 0.23
C GLY A 12 -2.88 -13.23 1.06
N VAL A 13 -1.60 -13.63 1.06
CA VAL A 13 -0.55 -12.88 1.76
C VAL A 13 -0.32 -11.52 1.10
N LEU A 14 -0.22 -11.47 -0.23
CA LEU A 14 -0.08 -10.23 -0.99
C LEU A 14 -1.25 -9.27 -0.74
N ALA A 15 -2.48 -9.78 -0.75
CA ALA A 15 -3.67 -8.98 -0.46
C ALA A 15 -3.62 -8.33 0.93
N ILE A 16 -3.24 -9.10 1.96
CA ILE A 16 -3.11 -8.58 3.32
C ILE A 16 -2.02 -7.51 3.40
N ILE A 17 -0.83 -7.76 2.86
CA ILE A 17 0.29 -6.81 2.87
C ILE A 17 -0.13 -5.48 2.22
N ILE A 18 -0.74 -5.55 1.03
CA ILE A 18 -1.22 -4.36 0.31
C ILE A 18 -2.23 -3.57 1.15
N THR A 19 -3.15 -4.24 1.84
CA THR A 19 -4.13 -3.56 2.70
C THR A 19 -3.52 -2.96 3.97
N ILE A 20 -2.45 -3.54 4.51
CA ILE A 20 -1.74 -2.99 5.67
C ILE A 20 -0.92 -1.76 5.27
N MET A 21 -0.28 -1.79 4.10
CA MET A 21 0.57 -0.70 3.62
C MET A 21 -0.16 0.64 3.53
N VAL A 22 -1.46 0.66 3.21
CA VAL A 22 -2.21 1.91 3.11
C VAL A 22 -2.45 2.56 4.49
N LEU A 23 -2.39 1.77 5.57
CA LEU A 23 -2.61 2.26 6.93
C LEU A 23 -1.47 3.20 7.40
N GLU A 24 -0.31 3.15 6.74
CA GLU A 24 0.82 4.05 7.01
C GLU A 24 0.63 5.45 6.41
N LEU A 25 -0.37 5.62 5.53
CA LEU A 25 -0.71 6.92 4.97
C LEU A 25 -1.52 7.74 5.98
N HIS A 26 -0.82 8.58 6.74
CA HIS A 26 -1.42 9.45 7.74
C HIS A 26 -2.14 10.65 7.11
N MET A 27 -3.13 11.17 7.83
CA MET A 27 -3.79 12.44 7.47
C MET A 27 -2.81 13.61 7.60
N PRO A 28 -2.92 14.62 6.72
CA PRO A 28 -2.12 15.84 6.84
C PRO A 28 -2.53 16.66 8.07
N ASP A 29 -1.60 17.43 8.63
CA ASP A 29 -1.79 18.24 9.86
C ASP A 29 -2.69 19.48 9.68
N GLY A 30 -3.62 19.45 8.72
CA GLY A 30 -4.54 20.55 8.45
C GLY A 30 -5.58 20.23 7.40
N ALA A 31 -6.66 21.02 7.36
CA ALA A 31 -7.76 20.86 6.40
C ALA A 31 -7.60 21.72 5.14
N THR A 32 -6.40 22.22 4.86
CA THR A 32 -6.11 23.08 3.69
C THR A 32 -5.46 22.27 2.58
N PHE A 33 -5.64 22.70 1.33
CA PHE A 33 -4.99 22.08 0.17
C PHE A 33 -3.45 22.12 0.27
N ASP A 34 -2.88 23.11 0.94
CA ASP A 34 -1.43 23.18 1.14
C ASP A 34 -0.92 22.11 2.13
N ALA A 35 -1.75 21.68 3.09
CA ALA A 35 -1.39 20.60 4.01
C ALA A 35 -1.19 19.26 3.29
N ILE A 36 -1.84 19.06 2.12
CA ILE A 36 -1.64 17.88 1.27
C ILE A 36 -0.18 17.80 0.78
N ARG A 37 0.52 18.93 0.60
CA ARG A 37 1.89 18.90 0.10
C ARG A 37 2.86 18.15 1.02
N SER A 38 2.60 18.11 2.33
CA SER A 38 3.47 17.40 3.27
C SER A 38 3.35 15.87 3.13
N ILE A 39 2.19 15.37 2.69
CA ILE A 39 1.94 13.92 2.54
C ILE A 39 2.29 13.38 1.16
N ILE A 40 2.53 14.26 0.16
CA ILE A 40 2.89 13.85 -1.22
C ILE A 40 4.07 12.88 -1.25
N PRO A 41 5.20 13.11 -0.55
CA PRO A 41 6.34 12.19 -0.59
C PRO A 41 5.97 10.78 -0.09
N THR A 42 5.23 10.70 1.01
CA THR A 42 4.76 9.44 1.60
C THR A 42 3.76 8.74 0.68
N PHE A 43 2.86 9.50 0.06
CA PHE A 43 1.90 8.97 -0.91
C PHE A 43 2.61 8.38 -2.14
N ILE A 44 3.63 9.07 -2.67
CA ILE A 44 4.43 8.55 -3.79
C ILE A 44 5.17 7.27 -3.38
N ALA A 45 5.78 7.24 -2.20
CA ALA A 45 6.44 6.05 -1.68
C ALA A 45 5.45 4.87 -1.55
N TYR A 46 4.23 5.12 -1.06
CA TYR A 46 3.16 4.13 -1.01
C TYR A 46 2.81 3.59 -2.41
N VAL A 47 2.60 4.47 -3.40
CA VAL A 47 2.27 4.06 -4.78
C VAL A 47 3.39 3.23 -5.39
N LEU A 48 4.65 3.63 -5.22
CA LEU A 48 5.81 2.87 -5.71
C LEU A 48 5.91 1.49 -5.04
N SER A 49 5.69 1.43 -3.72
CA SER A 49 5.69 0.16 -2.98
C SER A 49 4.55 -0.75 -3.42
N TYR A 50 3.35 -0.19 -3.65
CA TYR A 50 2.21 -0.92 -4.18
C TYR A 50 2.51 -1.55 -5.55
N ILE A 51 3.11 -0.78 -6.46
CA ILE A 51 3.53 -1.27 -7.78
C ILE A 51 4.57 -2.38 -7.65
N TYR A 52 5.55 -2.22 -6.76
CA TYR A 52 6.63 -3.20 -6.57
C TYR A 52 6.16 -4.53 -5.96
N VAL A 53 5.17 -4.48 -5.07
CA VAL A 53 4.66 -5.68 -4.37
C VAL A 53 3.52 -6.33 -5.15
N GLY A 54 2.65 -5.54 -5.78
CA GLY A 54 1.42 -6.01 -6.42
C GLY A 54 1.54 -6.41 -7.89
N ILE A 55 2.66 -6.10 -8.56
CA ILE A 55 2.94 -6.44 -9.96
C ILE A 55 4.15 -7.36 -10.05
#